data_AF-A0A8T3T4L1-F1
#
_entry.id   AF-A0A8T3T4L1-F1
#
_cell.length_a   1.000
_cell.length_b   1.000
_cell.length_c   1.000
_cell.angle_alpha   90.00
_cell.angle_beta   90.00
_cell.angle_gamma   90.00
#
_symmetry.space_group_name_H-M   'P 1'
#
loop_
_entity.id
_entity.type
_entity.pdbx_description
1 polymer ?
#
loop_
_entity_poly.entity_id
_entity_poly.type
_entity_poly.pdbx_seq_one_letter_code
_entity_poly.pdbx_strand_id
1 'polypeptide(L)'
;MQLIDGQPVFSATDLVGYLACEHLTALERAALAGLVKRPVRADPELDVIRERGFQHEARYLADLTADGRAVVEIARKDDEERGERIRRQADETIAAMTSGADVIFQATFFDGRWLGYADFLLRVESAERPSVWGPYHYEVADTKLARHVKAGAVLQICSYIEQLTRIQGVQPEQMRVVLGGSAREEAVLRVDDYMAYYRAAKRRFTEAVLGTDAVPPPAPAYPPAVTYPEPVDHCDVCRWAELCVKRRRDDDHLSLVAGISGRQRKALIGREIDTVVQLAAAPIPFDPPLDGASATSMERVHEQARIQVEGRGLPKPIYELFLPAEGEPIEPERGLAILPEPDDGDLFLDLEGDPYALDDGVDYLFGVLDVRDEFTAIWSFDPDTPADVTAAGEKAGFERLMDLLIDRLERYPNMHVYHYAPYEPSALKRLMGRHATREDEVDRLLRGGVMIDLYRAVRQGLRASVESYSIKRLEPLYGFVRDVPLKDAGSSIVAFEQWLELGRGDRPASTILDDIAAYNRDDVRSTLVLRDWLETLRLELADRTSQAVPRPALVSGEAPVETAASDARVQELAEILTAEVPDDPAAR
;
A
#
# COMPACT_ATOMS: atom_id res chain seq x y z
N MET A 1 4.49 23.24 1.63
CA MET A 1 5.05 24.57 1.31
C MET A 1 4.75 25.50 2.46
N GLN A 2 5.56 26.55 2.67
CA GLN A 2 5.39 27.45 3.80
C GLN A 2 5.88 28.86 3.48
N LEU A 3 5.53 29.84 4.32
CA LEU A 3 6.13 31.17 4.30
C LEU A 3 7.17 31.29 5.41
N ILE A 4 8.34 31.81 5.08
CA ILE A 4 9.37 32.27 6.03
C ILE A 4 9.72 33.68 5.59
N ASP A 5 9.61 34.65 6.50
CA ASP A 5 9.86 36.08 6.23
C ASP A 5 9.08 36.61 5.01
N GLY A 6 7.83 36.16 4.86
CA GLY A 6 6.96 36.53 3.74
C GLY A 6 7.33 35.89 2.39
N GLN A 7 8.37 35.04 2.34
CA GLN A 7 8.81 34.34 1.14
C GLN A 7 8.39 32.86 1.15
N PRO A 8 7.93 32.32 0.01
CA PRO A 8 7.65 30.89 -0.07
C PRO A 8 8.94 30.06 0.08
N VAL A 9 8.88 29.03 0.91
CA VAL A 9 9.95 28.04 1.10
C VAL A 9 9.42 26.66 0.77
N PHE A 10 10.24 25.88 0.09
CA PHE A 10 9.93 24.55 -0.44
C PHE A 10 10.80 23.47 0.19
N SER A 11 10.30 22.25 0.26
CA SER A 11 11.07 21.07 0.64
C SER A 11 11.03 19.99 -0.43
N ALA A 12 11.83 18.94 -0.25
CA ALA A 12 11.74 17.72 -1.04
C ALA A 12 10.31 17.14 -1.06
N THR A 13 9.60 17.18 0.07
CA THR A 13 8.22 16.72 0.19
C THR A 13 7.28 17.49 -0.74
N ASP A 14 7.49 18.80 -0.93
CA ASP A 14 6.69 19.60 -1.87
C ASP A 14 6.93 19.19 -3.32
N LEU A 15 8.17 18.90 -3.69
CA LEU A 15 8.52 18.41 -5.02
C LEU A 15 7.94 17.01 -5.28
N VAL A 16 8.09 16.09 -4.33
CA VAL A 16 7.52 14.73 -4.43
C VAL A 16 5.99 14.80 -4.47
N GLY A 17 5.38 15.67 -3.65
CA GLY A 17 3.94 15.93 -3.67
C GLY A 17 3.44 16.48 -5.00
N TYR A 18 4.20 17.38 -5.65
CA TYR A 18 3.90 17.88 -6.99
C TYR A 18 3.92 16.77 -8.04
N LEU A 19 4.95 15.92 -8.04
CA LEU A 19 5.06 14.80 -8.99
C LEU A 19 3.97 13.76 -8.77
N ALA A 20 3.54 13.57 -7.52
CA ALA A 20 2.44 12.68 -7.18
C ALA A 20 1.07 13.27 -7.56
N CYS A 21 0.88 14.58 -7.37
CA CYS A 21 -0.38 15.26 -7.62
C CYS A 21 -0.18 16.78 -7.81
N GLU A 22 -0.35 17.29 -9.04
CA GLU A 22 -0.30 18.74 -9.28
C GLU A 22 -1.45 19.49 -8.57
N HIS A 23 -2.60 18.82 -8.37
CA HIS A 23 -3.73 19.40 -7.63
C HIS A 23 -3.38 19.66 -6.16
N LEU A 24 -2.59 18.78 -5.51
CA LEU A 24 -2.06 19.01 -4.17
C LEU A 24 -1.23 20.31 -4.13
N THR A 25 -0.36 20.52 -5.11
CA THR A 25 0.44 21.75 -5.22
C THR A 25 -0.45 22.99 -5.36
N ALA A 26 -1.52 22.93 -6.16
CA ALA A 26 -2.46 24.04 -6.29
C ALA A 26 -3.22 24.34 -4.98
N LEU A 27 -3.63 23.31 -4.24
CA LEU A 27 -4.27 23.46 -2.93
C LEU A 27 -3.31 24.04 -1.88
N GLU A 28 -2.05 23.59 -1.86
CA GLU A 28 -1.03 24.17 -0.97
C GLU A 28 -0.76 25.64 -1.28
N ARG A 29 -0.76 26.05 -2.55
CA ARG A 29 -0.65 27.46 -2.96
C ARG A 29 -1.88 28.27 -2.52
N ALA A 30 -3.08 27.74 -2.69
CA ALA A 30 -4.31 28.37 -2.21
C ALA A 30 -4.30 28.53 -0.67
N ALA A 31 -3.78 27.54 0.05
CA ALA A 31 -3.64 27.59 1.49
C ALA A 31 -2.60 28.62 1.96
N LEU A 32 -1.46 28.71 1.27
CA LEU A 32 -0.45 29.75 1.53
C LEU A 32 -1.01 31.16 1.30
N ALA A 33 -1.91 31.33 0.33
CA ALA A 33 -2.60 32.58 0.07
C ALA A 33 -3.77 32.87 1.02
N GLY A 34 -4.05 31.98 1.99
CA GLY A 34 -5.15 32.13 2.94
C GLY A 34 -6.55 31.90 2.36
N LEU A 35 -6.66 31.35 1.14
CA LEU A 35 -7.94 31.10 0.47
C LEU A 35 -8.66 29.85 0.99
N VAL A 36 -7.90 28.94 1.59
CA VAL A 36 -8.40 27.72 2.21
C VAL A 36 -7.53 27.33 3.40
N LYS A 37 -8.13 26.83 4.48
CA LYS A 37 -7.37 26.32 5.62
C LYS A 37 -6.83 24.93 5.30
N ARG A 38 -5.56 24.66 5.63
CA ARG A 38 -5.00 23.30 5.57
C ARG A 38 -5.81 22.37 6.49
N PRO A 39 -6.35 21.25 5.97
CA PRO A 39 -6.98 20.24 6.80
C PRO A 39 -5.97 19.64 7.77
N VAL A 40 -6.45 19.31 8.96
CA VAL A 40 -5.75 18.41 9.87
C VAL A 40 -6.29 17.02 9.58
N ARG A 41 -5.40 16.11 9.19
CA ARG A 41 -5.73 14.70 9.05
C ARG A 41 -5.31 14.01 10.34
N ALA A 42 -6.29 13.62 11.15
CA ALA A 42 -6.05 12.70 12.25
C ALA A 42 -6.02 11.30 11.62
N ASP A 43 -4.84 10.72 11.54
CA ASP A 43 -4.63 9.39 10.96
C ASP A 43 -3.65 8.64 11.85
N PRO A 44 -4.18 7.83 12.77
CA PRO A 44 -3.35 7.07 13.70
C PRO A 44 -2.32 6.17 13.00
N GLU A 45 -2.63 5.65 11.80
CA GLU A 45 -1.70 4.79 11.05
C GLU A 45 -0.51 5.59 10.53
N LEU A 46 -0.74 6.82 10.05
CA LEU A 46 0.34 7.73 9.68
C LEU A 46 1.19 8.17 10.88
N ASP A 47 0.61 8.21 12.08
CA ASP A 47 1.35 8.52 13.30
C ASP A 47 2.22 7.33 13.75
N VAL A 48 1.72 6.09 13.68
CA VAL A 48 2.51 4.86 13.88
C VAL A 48 3.69 4.80 12.91
N ILE A 49 3.45 5.02 11.61
CA ILE A 49 4.51 5.04 10.58
C ILE A 49 5.58 6.08 10.90
N ARG A 50 5.19 7.24 11.44
CA ARG A 50 6.14 8.30 11.82
C ARG A 50 7.00 7.88 13.00
N GLU A 51 6.40 7.32 14.04
CA GLU A 51 7.12 6.85 15.24
C GLU A 51 8.11 5.74 14.89
N ARG A 52 7.69 4.75 14.09
CA ARG A 52 8.58 3.71 13.55
C ARG A 52 9.76 4.31 12.79
N GLY A 53 9.52 5.37 12.01
CA GLY A 53 10.57 6.10 11.30
C GLY A 53 11.63 6.66 12.24
N PHE A 54 11.22 7.29 13.35
CA PHE A 54 12.15 7.80 14.37
C PHE A 54 12.92 6.68 15.07
N GLN A 55 12.28 5.54 15.34
CA GLN A 55 12.94 4.38 15.93
C GLN A 55 14.04 3.80 15.01
N HIS A 56 13.77 3.72 13.70
CA HIS A 56 14.76 3.28 12.70
C HIS A 56 15.94 4.25 12.61
N GLU A 57 15.66 5.55 12.60
CA GLU A 57 16.67 6.60 12.59
C GLU A 57 17.57 6.55 13.85
N ALA A 58 16.97 6.44 15.03
CA ALA A 58 17.69 6.32 16.30
C ALA A 58 18.55 5.05 16.38
N ARG A 59 18.08 3.95 15.80
CA ARG A 59 18.83 2.69 15.72
C ARG A 59 20.08 2.84 14.85
N TYR A 60 19.95 3.44 13.67
CA TYR A 60 21.09 3.67 12.78
C TYR A 60 22.12 4.62 13.43
N LEU A 61 21.67 5.66 14.14
CA LEU A 61 22.54 6.51 14.94
C LEU A 61 23.31 5.72 16.02
N ALA A 62 22.65 4.78 16.69
CA ALA A 62 23.28 3.93 17.69
C ALA A 62 24.35 3.01 17.07
N ASP A 63 24.08 2.43 15.90
CA ASP A 63 25.03 1.60 15.16
C ASP A 63 26.29 2.42 14.77
N LEU A 64 26.11 3.62 14.20
CA LEU A 64 27.23 4.52 13.87
C LEU A 64 28.05 4.93 15.10
N THR A 65 27.39 5.12 16.24
CA THR A 65 28.07 5.45 17.52
C THR A 65 28.84 4.25 18.06
N ALA A 66 28.28 3.04 17.95
CA ALA A 66 28.93 1.80 18.35
C ALA A 66 30.18 1.51 17.50
N ASP A 67 30.18 1.91 16.23
CA ASP A 67 31.35 1.88 15.34
C ASP A 67 32.45 2.89 15.70
N GLY A 68 32.27 3.67 16.77
CA GLY A 68 33.25 4.63 17.28
C GLY A 68 33.33 5.94 16.49
N ARG A 69 32.34 6.23 15.65
CA ARG A 69 32.28 7.49 14.89
C ARG A 69 31.96 8.66 15.81
N ALA A 70 32.66 9.78 15.66
CA ALA A 70 32.29 11.02 16.35
C ALA A 70 31.05 11.65 15.71
N VAL A 71 29.92 11.65 16.43
CA VAL A 71 28.65 12.22 15.97
C VAL A 71 28.44 13.64 16.49
N VAL A 72 28.03 14.54 15.61
CA VAL A 72 27.49 15.86 15.96
C VAL A 72 26.01 15.91 15.60
N GLU A 73 25.16 16.08 16.61
CA GLU A 73 23.70 16.25 16.42
C GLU A 73 23.33 17.72 16.29
N ILE A 74 22.53 18.05 15.28
CA ILE A 74 21.97 19.39 15.06
C ILE A 74 20.60 19.47 15.75
N ALA A 75 20.57 20.10 16.93
CA ALA A 75 19.39 20.09 17.79
C ALA A 75 18.21 20.91 17.20
N ARG A 76 17.00 20.33 17.28
CA ARG A 76 15.74 21.00 16.95
C ARG A 76 15.06 21.54 18.19
N LYS A 77 15.63 22.60 18.78
CA LYS A 77 15.01 23.32 19.90
C LYS A 77 13.95 24.29 19.38
N ASP A 78 12.77 24.32 19.96
CA ASP A 78 11.70 25.27 19.62
C ASP A 78 11.76 26.52 20.53
N ASP A 79 12.93 27.17 20.58
CA ASP A 79 13.23 28.29 21.47
C ASP A 79 13.17 29.68 20.82
N GLU A 80 13.13 29.76 19.49
CA GLU A 80 13.22 31.01 18.72
C GLU A 80 12.20 31.08 17.59
N GLU A 81 12.18 32.15 16.77
CA GLU A 81 11.34 32.22 15.57
C GLU A 81 11.80 31.22 14.50
N ARG A 82 10.86 30.59 13.80
CA ARG A 82 11.15 29.45 12.92
C ARG A 82 12.17 29.74 11.81
N GLY A 83 12.14 30.94 11.23
CA GLY A 83 13.11 31.34 10.22
C GLY A 83 14.53 31.45 10.77
N GLU A 84 14.68 32.01 11.98
CA GLU A 84 15.97 32.12 12.68
C GLU A 84 16.50 30.74 13.06
N ARG A 85 15.64 29.86 13.59
CA ARG A 85 16.01 28.47 13.92
C ARG A 85 16.58 27.72 12.73
N ILE A 86 15.90 27.77 11.58
CA ILE A 86 16.35 27.07 10.37
C ILE A 86 17.72 27.58 9.91
N ARG A 87 17.96 28.89 9.97
CA ARG A 87 19.26 29.48 9.60
C ARG A 87 20.36 29.06 10.56
N ARG A 88 20.10 29.14 11.87
CA ARG A 88 21.01 28.68 12.91
C ARG A 88 21.40 27.20 12.72
N GLN A 89 20.42 26.33 12.46
CA GLN A 89 20.68 24.91 12.21
C GLN A 89 21.49 24.66 10.94
N ALA A 90 21.25 25.44 9.89
CA ALA A 90 22.05 25.37 8.67
C ALA A 90 23.51 25.82 8.94
N ASP A 91 23.70 26.89 9.72
CA ASP A 91 25.03 27.36 10.12
C ASP A 91 25.75 26.35 11.03
N GLU A 92 25.05 25.72 11.97
CA GLU A 92 25.56 24.64 12.82
C GLU A 92 25.97 23.42 11.98
N THR A 93 25.18 23.07 10.96
CA THR A 93 25.52 22.00 10.01
C THR A 93 26.83 22.33 9.28
N ILE A 94 26.97 23.54 8.74
CA ILE A 94 28.19 24.00 8.06
C ILE A 94 29.39 24.02 9.02
N ALA A 95 29.20 24.44 10.27
CA ALA A 95 30.26 24.44 11.29
C ALA A 95 30.72 23.01 11.62
N ALA A 96 29.79 22.06 11.77
CA ALA A 96 30.10 20.66 11.99
C ALA A 96 30.87 20.07 10.80
N MET A 97 30.47 20.37 9.57
CA MET A 97 31.19 19.97 8.36
C MET A 97 32.60 20.56 8.30
N THR A 98 32.75 21.84 8.64
CA THR A 98 34.04 22.56 8.65
C THR A 98 35.00 21.97 9.68
N SER A 99 34.47 21.52 10.83
CA SER A 99 35.26 20.85 11.87
C SER A 99 35.68 19.42 11.50
N GLY A 100 35.09 18.84 10.45
CA GLY A 100 35.38 17.48 9.99
C GLY A 100 34.75 16.40 10.88
N ALA A 101 33.58 16.63 11.47
CA ALA A 101 32.84 15.60 12.21
C ALA A 101 32.64 14.32 11.37
N ASP A 102 32.77 13.13 11.96
CA ASP A 102 32.66 11.86 11.21
C ASP A 102 31.23 11.59 10.73
N VAL A 103 30.26 12.00 11.54
CA VAL A 103 28.83 11.90 11.29
C VAL A 103 28.16 13.19 11.76
N ILE A 104 27.28 13.75 10.93
CA ILE A 104 26.38 14.85 11.32
C ILE A 104 24.97 14.31 11.27
N PHE A 105 24.32 14.28 12.42
CA PHE A 105 22.96 13.78 12.59
C PHE A 105 21.97 14.96 12.56
N GLN A 106 20.86 14.81 11.84
CA GLN A 106 19.81 15.83 11.65
C GLN A 106 20.30 17.09 10.92
N ALA A 107 21.19 16.91 9.94
CA ALA A 107 21.76 17.98 9.14
C ALA A 107 20.67 18.81 8.43
N THR A 108 20.77 20.13 8.57
CA THR A 108 19.81 21.08 8.01
C THR A 108 20.43 21.85 6.86
N PHE A 109 19.72 21.90 5.73
CA PHE A 109 20.09 22.69 4.58
C PHE A 109 19.06 23.79 4.33
N PHE A 110 19.52 25.03 4.20
CA PHE A 110 18.66 26.15 3.83
C PHE A 110 19.39 27.16 2.94
N ASP A 111 18.79 27.52 1.80
CA ASP A 111 19.34 28.53 0.87
C ASP A 111 18.49 29.81 0.80
N GLY A 112 17.52 29.95 1.70
CA GLY A 112 16.49 31.00 1.64
C GLY A 112 15.23 30.59 0.88
N ARG A 113 15.28 29.51 0.09
CA ARG A 113 14.18 29.04 -0.77
C ARG A 113 13.85 27.56 -0.60
N TRP A 114 14.87 26.73 -0.45
CA TRP A 114 14.79 25.29 -0.29
C TRP A 114 15.28 24.92 1.09
N LEU A 115 14.46 24.12 1.78
CA LEU A 115 14.71 23.55 3.08
C LEU A 115 14.84 22.03 2.95
N GLY A 116 15.90 21.47 3.52
CA GLY A 116 16.11 20.04 3.62
C GLY A 116 16.57 19.64 5.01
N TYR A 117 16.13 18.47 5.44
CA TYR A 117 16.62 17.83 6.65
C TYR A 117 17.11 16.44 6.26
N ALA A 118 18.42 16.30 6.15
CA ALA A 118 19.04 15.00 5.93
C ALA A 118 19.23 14.31 7.28
N ASP A 119 18.86 13.04 7.37
CA ASP A 119 19.01 12.30 8.62
C ASP A 119 20.50 12.22 9.00
N PHE A 120 21.38 11.88 8.05
CA PHE A 120 22.81 11.75 8.28
C PHE A 120 23.65 12.35 7.14
N LEU A 121 24.75 13.02 7.51
CA LEU A 121 25.89 13.25 6.62
C LEU A 121 27.07 12.43 7.12
N LEU A 122 27.65 11.62 6.23
CA LEU A 122 28.78 10.76 6.52
C LEU A 122 30.04 11.35 5.89
N ARG A 123 31.08 11.58 6.69
CA ARG A 123 32.38 12.02 6.19
C ARG A 123 33.05 10.92 5.38
N VAL A 124 33.61 11.28 4.23
CA VAL A 124 34.37 10.41 3.34
C VAL A 124 35.72 11.07 3.06
N GLU A 125 36.80 10.39 3.44
CA GLU A 125 38.15 10.80 3.08
C GLU A 125 38.36 10.64 1.57
N SER A 126 38.76 11.70 0.89
CA SER A 126 39.04 11.69 -0.55
C SER A 126 40.04 12.77 -0.94
N ALA A 127 41.25 12.34 -1.31
CA ALA A 127 42.27 13.24 -1.86
C ALA A 127 41.96 13.64 -3.32
N GLU A 128 41.23 12.79 -4.06
CA GLU A 128 40.88 13.02 -5.47
C GLU A 128 39.67 13.95 -5.63
N ARG A 129 38.79 14.00 -4.62
CA ARG A 129 37.58 14.81 -4.59
C ARG A 129 37.52 15.64 -3.28
N PRO A 130 38.48 16.54 -3.06
CA PRO A 130 38.51 17.34 -1.85
C PRO A 130 37.32 18.31 -1.81
N SER A 131 36.76 18.53 -0.63
CA SER A 131 35.87 19.66 -0.39
C SER A 131 36.65 20.96 -0.25
N VAL A 132 35.93 22.06 -0.07
CA VAL A 132 36.50 23.37 0.28
C VAL A 132 37.26 23.39 1.62
N TRP A 133 37.11 22.36 2.47
CA TRP A 133 37.75 22.30 3.80
C TRP A 133 38.95 21.35 3.89
N GLY A 134 39.20 20.53 2.86
CA GLY A 134 40.34 19.59 2.86
C GLY A 134 40.09 18.30 2.09
N PRO A 135 40.92 17.27 2.30
CA PRO A 135 40.88 16.00 1.58
C PRO A 135 39.75 15.07 2.07
N TYR A 136 38.58 15.64 2.34
CA TYR A 136 37.37 14.93 2.72
C TYR A 136 36.16 15.67 2.17
N HIS A 137 35.04 14.98 2.03
CA HIS A 137 33.72 15.56 1.75
C HIS A 137 32.66 14.74 2.49
N TYR A 138 31.40 15.15 2.38
CA TYR A 138 30.28 14.44 2.98
C TYR A 138 29.39 13.82 1.91
N GLU A 139 28.83 12.66 2.24
CA GLU A 139 27.76 12.00 1.51
C GLU A 139 26.49 11.91 2.36
N VAL A 140 25.32 11.84 1.72
CA VAL A 140 24.03 11.77 2.42
C VAL A 140 23.66 10.32 2.69
N ALA A 141 23.27 10.03 3.93
CA ALA A 141 22.56 8.82 4.33
C ALA A 141 21.18 9.21 4.88
N ASP A 142 20.12 8.66 4.30
CA ASP A 142 18.73 8.96 4.67
C ASP A 142 18.01 7.66 5.00
N THR A 143 17.32 7.64 6.14
CA THR A 143 16.70 6.43 6.68
C THR A 143 15.27 6.28 6.16
N LYS A 144 14.87 5.05 5.81
CA LYS A 144 13.54 4.75 5.28
C LYS A 144 13.06 3.41 5.80
N LEU A 145 11.83 3.36 6.33
CA LEU A 145 11.18 2.11 6.76
C LEU A 145 10.97 1.10 5.62
N ALA A 146 10.91 1.58 4.37
CA ALA A 146 10.75 0.68 3.23
C ALA A 146 11.98 -0.23 3.08
N ARG A 147 11.74 -1.50 2.75
CA ARG A 147 12.77 -2.52 2.50
C ARG A 147 13.34 -2.47 1.08
N HIS A 148 12.91 -1.50 0.30
CA HIS A 148 13.41 -1.23 -1.05
C HIS A 148 13.40 0.27 -1.28
N VAL A 149 14.31 0.72 -2.16
CA VAL A 149 14.43 2.13 -2.51
C VAL A 149 13.20 2.60 -3.29
N LYS A 150 12.52 3.63 -2.76
CA LYS A 150 11.42 4.32 -3.46
C LYS A 150 11.92 5.56 -4.19
N ALA A 151 11.36 5.83 -5.37
CA ALA A 151 11.75 6.99 -6.19
C ALA A 151 11.65 8.33 -5.45
N GLY A 152 10.63 8.51 -4.59
CA GLY A 152 10.48 9.72 -3.77
C GLY A 152 11.64 9.95 -2.80
N ALA A 153 12.20 8.89 -2.20
CA ALA A 153 13.35 8.98 -1.31
C ALA A 153 14.61 9.42 -2.08
N VAL A 154 14.83 8.88 -3.28
CA VAL A 154 15.95 9.28 -4.14
C VAL A 154 15.85 10.76 -4.51
N LEU A 155 14.67 11.25 -4.88
CA LEU A 155 14.46 12.67 -5.18
C LEU A 155 14.67 13.59 -3.97
N GLN A 156 14.28 13.12 -2.78
CA GLN A 156 14.55 13.83 -1.54
C GLN A 156 16.06 13.97 -1.30
N ILE A 157 16.80 12.87 -1.38
CA ILE A 157 18.25 12.88 -1.19
C ILE A 157 18.95 13.71 -2.27
N CYS A 158 18.50 13.65 -3.53
CA CYS A 158 19.01 14.52 -4.60
C CYS A 158 18.86 16.02 -4.25
N SER A 159 17.76 16.39 -3.57
CA SER A 159 17.56 17.76 -3.10
C SER A 159 18.55 18.17 -2.01
N TYR A 160 19.00 17.23 -1.19
CA TYR A 160 20.03 17.47 -0.17
C TYR A 160 21.40 17.55 -0.82
N ILE A 161 21.69 16.67 -1.79
CA ILE A 161 22.94 16.65 -2.55
C ILE A 161 23.18 17.95 -3.30
N GLU A 162 22.16 18.56 -3.90
CA GLU A 162 22.32 19.87 -4.55
C GLU A 162 22.80 20.94 -3.56
N GLN A 163 22.21 20.99 -2.37
CA GLN A 163 22.61 21.92 -1.31
C GLN A 163 24.01 21.61 -0.78
N LEU A 164 24.28 20.33 -0.54
CA LEU A 164 25.56 19.84 -0.08
C LEU A 164 26.68 20.18 -1.05
N THR A 165 26.46 19.93 -2.35
CA THR A 165 27.40 20.27 -3.44
C THR A 165 27.74 21.77 -3.44
N ARG A 166 26.72 22.62 -3.28
CA ARG A 166 26.90 24.08 -3.20
C ARG A 166 27.76 24.50 -2.00
N ILE A 167 27.57 23.85 -0.85
CA ILE A 167 28.27 24.19 0.40
C ILE A 167 29.72 23.67 0.37
N GLN A 168 29.93 22.39 0.06
CA GLN A 168 31.24 21.76 0.15
C GLN A 168 32.10 21.90 -1.13
N GLY A 169 31.53 22.42 -2.22
CA GLY A 169 32.21 22.68 -3.49
C GLY A 169 32.41 21.46 -4.40
N VAL A 170 32.01 20.27 -3.96
CA VAL A 170 32.14 19.02 -4.72
C VAL A 170 30.86 18.18 -4.61
N GLN A 171 30.42 17.62 -5.74
CA GLN A 171 29.28 16.69 -5.75
C GLN A 171 29.74 15.34 -5.18
N PRO A 172 29.01 14.74 -4.22
CA PRO A 172 29.20 13.35 -3.81
C PRO A 172 29.13 12.38 -4.99
N GLU A 173 29.82 11.24 -4.89
CA GLU A 173 29.70 10.16 -5.87
C GLU A 173 28.53 9.26 -5.57
N GLN A 174 28.32 8.99 -4.28
CA GLN A 174 27.31 8.09 -3.78
C GLN A 174 26.29 8.80 -2.90
N MET A 175 25.12 8.17 -2.81
CA MET A 175 24.11 8.48 -1.82
C MET A 175 23.63 7.17 -1.20
N ARG A 176 23.22 7.20 0.07
CA ARG A 176 22.82 6.02 0.83
C ARG A 176 21.36 6.13 1.25
N VAL A 177 20.63 5.05 1.01
CA VAL A 177 19.29 4.84 1.58
C VAL A 177 19.42 3.72 2.60
N VAL A 178 19.26 4.04 3.87
CA VAL A 178 19.31 3.06 4.96
C VAL A 178 17.92 2.45 5.08
N LEU A 179 17.77 1.23 4.54
CA LEU A 179 16.49 0.56 4.43
C LEU A 179 16.06 -0.05 5.77
N GLY A 180 14.75 -0.17 5.96
CA GLY A 180 14.16 -0.89 7.08
C GLY A 180 14.26 -2.39 6.90
N GLY A 181 13.77 -3.14 7.89
CA GLY A 181 13.86 -4.60 7.92
C GLY A 181 15.05 -5.10 8.74
N SER A 182 15.00 -6.37 9.10
CA SER A 182 16.02 -6.98 9.97
C SER A 182 17.39 -7.11 9.29
N ALA A 183 17.42 -7.11 7.96
CA ALA A 183 18.64 -7.24 7.16
C ALA A 183 19.59 -6.04 7.27
N ARG A 184 19.13 -4.90 7.81
CA ARG A 184 19.91 -3.66 7.99
C ARG A 184 20.64 -3.22 6.71
N GLU A 185 19.98 -3.35 5.56
CA GLU A 185 20.60 -3.08 4.26
C GLU A 185 20.79 -1.58 4.02
N GLU A 186 21.98 -1.19 3.56
CA GLU A 186 22.24 0.13 2.99
C GLU A 186 22.28 0.04 1.46
N ALA A 187 21.30 0.63 0.79
CA ALA A 187 21.34 0.77 -0.66
C ALA A 187 22.23 1.97 -1.04
N VAL A 188 23.37 1.67 -1.67
CA VAL A 188 24.31 2.67 -2.19
C VAL A 188 23.99 2.94 -3.66
N LEU A 189 23.69 4.20 -3.99
CA LEU A 189 23.30 4.61 -5.33
C LEU A 189 24.26 5.66 -5.88
N ARG A 190 24.57 5.60 -7.17
CA ARG A 190 25.40 6.60 -7.83
C ARG A 190 24.60 7.87 -8.10
N VAL A 191 25.11 9.01 -7.65
CA VAL A 191 24.43 10.31 -7.74
C VAL A 191 24.12 10.73 -9.18
N ASP A 192 25.07 10.51 -10.10
CA ASP A 192 24.94 10.94 -11.50
C ASP A 192 23.76 10.29 -12.24
N ASP A 193 23.33 9.10 -11.81
CA ASP A 193 22.24 8.37 -12.44
C ASP A 193 20.88 9.07 -12.25
N TYR A 194 20.76 9.96 -11.25
CA TYR A 194 19.48 10.56 -10.85
C TYR A 194 19.44 12.09 -10.95
N MET A 195 20.57 12.77 -10.80
CA MET A 195 20.60 14.24 -10.70
C MET A 195 20.06 14.96 -11.95
N ALA A 196 20.19 14.37 -13.14
CA ALA A 196 19.62 14.94 -14.37
C ALA A 196 18.08 14.99 -14.32
N TYR A 197 17.46 13.88 -13.91
CA TYR A 197 16.01 13.82 -13.74
C TYR A 197 15.53 14.74 -12.61
N TYR A 198 16.23 14.73 -11.46
CA TYR A 198 15.93 15.63 -10.35
C TYR A 198 15.92 17.10 -10.78
N ARG A 199 16.96 17.58 -11.50
CA ARG A 199 17.01 18.95 -12.01
C ARG A 199 15.84 19.29 -12.93
N ALA A 200 15.43 18.35 -13.79
CA ALA A 200 14.27 18.54 -14.66
C ALA A 200 12.94 18.58 -13.87
N ALA A 201 12.77 17.73 -12.86
CA ALA A 201 11.62 17.74 -11.97
C ALA A 201 11.54 19.02 -11.13
N LYS A 202 12.63 19.40 -10.47
CA LYS A 202 12.73 20.64 -9.68
C LYS A 202 12.41 21.86 -10.52
N ARG A 203 12.92 21.93 -11.76
CA ARG A 203 12.62 23.04 -12.68
C ARG A 203 11.12 23.13 -12.98
N ARG A 204 10.48 22.03 -13.40
CA ARG A 204 9.02 22.02 -13.67
C ARG A 204 8.20 22.46 -12.46
N PHE A 205 8.53 21.94 -11.28
CA PHE A 205 7.90 22.37 -10.03
C PHE A 205 8.09 23.87 -9.79
N THR A 206 9.34 24.34 -9.87
CA THR A 206 9.68 25.75 -9.62
C THR A 206 8.92 26.66 -10.59
N GLU A 207 8.91 26.33 -11.88
CA GLU A 207 8.16 27.05 -12.92
C GLU A 207 6.65 27.04 -12.62
N ALA A 208 6.08 25.92 -12.17
CA ALA A 208 4.67 25.83 -11.83
C ALA A 208 4.27 26.70 -10.62
N VAL A 209 5.16 26.84 -9.62
CA VAL A 209 4.84 27.57 -8.39
C VAL A 209 5.25 29.05 -8.44
N LEU A 210 6.38 29.36 -9.11
CA LEU A 210 6.99 30.68 -9.18
C LEU A 210 6.86 31.38 -10.54
N GLY A 211 6.48 30.65 -11.60
CA GLY A 211 6.49 31.17 -12.96
C GLY A 211 7.90 31.22 -13.54
N THR A 212 8.00 31.89 -14.69
CA THR A 212 9.22 32.25 -15.41
C THR A 212 9.22 33.75 -15.68
N ASP A 213 10.34 34.30 -16.16
CA ASP A 213 10.41 35.71 -16.59
C ASP A 213 9.37 36.05 -17.68
N ALA A 214 8.99 35.07 -18.50
CA ALA A 214 8.03 35.23 -19.58
C ALA A 214 6.57 34.98 -19.14
N VAL A 215 6.36 34.13 -18.13
CA VAL A 215 5.04 33.66 -17.72
C VAL A 215 4.95 33.70 -16.19
N PRO A 216 4.22 34.67 -15.60
CA PRO A 216 4.06 34.72 -14.14
C PRO A 216 3.30 33.48 -13.63
N PRO A 217 3.48 33.10 -12.36
CA PRO A 217 2.75 31.98 -11.81
C PRO A 217 1.24 32.29 -11.79
N PRO A 218 0.38 31.31 -12.09
CA PRO A 218 -1.07 31.54 -12.07
C PRO A 218 -1.50 31.98 -10.67
N ALA A 219 -2.35 33.00 -10.57
CA ALA A 219 -2.84 33.50 -9.29
C ALA A 219 -3.45 32.34 -8.47
N PRO A 220 -3.11 32.19 -7.18
CA PRO A 220 -3.76 31.20 -6.34
C PRO A 220 -5.28 31.40 -6.35
N ALA A 221 -6.04 30.32 -6.49
CA ALA A 221 -7.49 30.32 -6.51
C ALA A 221 -8.02 29.12 -5.73
N TYR A 222 -9.18 29.28 -5.11
CA TYR A 222 -9.90 28.20 -4.45
C TYR A 222 -11.38 28.20 -4.87
N PRO A 223 -11.92 27.08 -5.41
CA PRO A 223 -11.18 25.87 -5.77
C PRO A 223 -10.12 26.12 -6.87
N PRO A 224 -9.08 25.28 -7.00
CA PRO A 224 -8.11 25.41 -8.09
C PRO A 224 -8.80 25.39 -9.47
N ALA A 225 -8.51 26.39 -10.30
CA ALA A 225 -9.14 26.57 -11.62
C ALA A 225 -8.48 25.74 -12.73
N VAL A 226 -7.18 25.48 -12.63
CA VAL A 226 -6.39 24.80 -13.68
C VAL A 226 -6.34 23.29 -13.47
N THR A 227 -6.35 22.84 -12.21
CA THR A 227 -6.21 21.43 -11.85
C THR A 227 -7.49 20.87 -11.24
N TYR A 228 -7.73 19.59 -11.49
CA TYR A 228 -8.86 18.86 -10.95
C TYR A 228 -8.37 17.73 -10.01
N PRO A 229 -9.10 17.41 -8.92
CA PRO A 229 -8.72 16.33 -8.00
C PRO A 229 -8.95 14.93 -8.60
N GLU A 230 -8.24 14.56 -9.65
CA GLU A 230 -8.22 13.17 -10.14
C GLU A 230 -7.71 12.23 -9.03
N PRO A 231 -8.31 11.03 -8.83
CA PRO A 231 -7.80 10.06 -7.86
C PRO A 231 -6.43 9.54 -8.34
N VAL A 232 -5.49 9.51 -7.40
CA VAL A 232 -4.11 9.02 -7.55
C VAL A 232 -3.73 8.27 -6.28
N ASP A 233 -2.73 7.40 -6.34
CA ASP A 233 -2.29 6.58 -5.19
C ASP A 233 -1.92 7.44 -3.97
N HIS A 234 -1.39 8.65 -4.19
CA HIS A 234 -1.06 9.57 -3.09
C HIS A 234 -2.29 10.06 -2.30
N CYS A 235 -3.51 9.90 -2.81
CA CYS A 235 -4.73 10.22 -2.06
C CYS A 235 -4.81 9.46 -0.73
N ASP A 236 -4.25 8.26 -0.65
CA ASP A 236 -4.32 7.40 0.54
C ASP A 236 -3.64 8.04 1.74
N VAL A 237 -2.62 8.89 1.54
CA VAL A 237 -1.90 9.59 2.63
C VAL A 237 -2.07 11.11 2.59
N CYS A 238 -2.76 11.63 1.57
CA CYS A 238 -2.92 13.06 1.37
C CYS A 238 -3.91 13.67 2.38
N ARG A 239 -3.51 14.77 3.03
CA ARG A 239 -4.39 15.52 3.96
C ARG A 239 -5.60 16.18 3.31
N TRP A 240 -5.56 16.37 1.99
CA TRP A 240 -6.63 17.03 1.22
C TRP A 240 -7.63 16.02 0.65
N ALA A 241 -7.43 14.71 0.85
CA ALA A 241 -8.19 13.66 0.19
C ALA A 241 -9.71 13.77 0.41
N GLU A 242 -10.17 14.06 1.63
CA GLU A 242 -11.60 14.21 1.92
C GLU A 242 -12.25 15.36 1.14
N LEU A 243 -11.57 16.50 1.08
CA LEU A 243 -12.04 17.66 0.31
C LEU A 243 -12.10 17.31 -1.18
N CYS A 244 -11.08 16.62 -1.70
CA CYS A 244 -11.03 16.13 -3.07
C CYS A 244 -12.16 15.14 -3.37
N VAL A 245 -12.43 14.18 -2.48
CA VAL A 245 -13.55 13.23 -2.57
C VAL A 245 -14.87 13.98 -2.60
N LYS A 246 -15.06 14.96 -1.70
CA LYS A 246 -16.27 15.78 -1.66
C LYS A 246 -16.48 16.50 -2.97
N ARG A 247 -15.46 17.19 -3.50
CA ARG A 247 -15.57 17.88 -4.80
C ARG A 247 -15.93 16.92 -5.92
N ARG A 248 -15.27 15.75 -6.02
CA ARG A 248 -15.62 14.74 -7.02
C ARG A 248 -17.06 14.26 -6.95
N ARG A 249 -17.64 14.19 -5.75
CA ARG A 249 -19.06 13.85 -5.55
C ARG A 249 -19.99 14.98 -5.92
N ASP A 250 -19.69 16.19 -5.47
CA ASP A 250 -20.48 17.39 -5.78
C ASP A 250 -20.52 17.64 -7.30
N ASP A 251 -19.41 17.38 -8.00
CA ASP A 251 -19.25 17.54 -9.44
C ASP A 251 -19.78 16.32 -10.25
N ASP A 252 -20.35 15.29 -9.60
CA ASP A 252 -20.76 14.01 -10.22
C ASP A 252 -19.69 13.37 -11.12
N HIS A 253 -18.42 13.51 -10.74
CA HIS A 253 -17.30 13.27 -11.63
C HIS A 253 -17.19 11.81 -12.07
N LEU A 254 -16.74 11.60 -13.31
CA LEU A 254 -16.55 10.29 -13.91
C LEU A 254 -15.74 9.30 -13.07
N SER A 255 -14.82 9.75 -12.22
CA SER A 255 -14.03 8.88 -11.33
C SER A 255 -14.87 8.04 -10.34
N LEU A 256 -16.16 8.37 -10.17
CA LEU A 256 -17.09 7.58 -9.36
C LEU A 256 -17.56 6.32 -10.09
N VAL A 257 -17.36 6.21 -11.41
CA VAL A 257 -17.71 5.02 -12.18
C VAL A 257 -16.72 3.90 -11.88
N ALA A 258 -17.22 2.77 -11.39
CA ALA A 258 -16.35 1.67 -10.97
C ALA A 258 -15.51 1.12 -12.14
N GLY A 259 -14.18 1.10 -11.97
CA GLY A 259 -13.27 0.54 -12.97
C GLY A 259 -13.00 1.43 -14.19
N ILE A 260 -13.45 2.69 -14.21
CA ILE A 260 -13.07 3.65 -15.24
C ILE A 260 -11.61 4.08 -15.09
N SER A 261 -10.83 4.00 -16.17
CA SER A 261 -9.45 4.48 -16.17
C SER A 261 -9.36 6.00 -16.32
N GLY A 262 -8.26 6.60 -15.85
CA GLY A 262 -8.00 8.04 -16.05
C GLY A 262 -7.91 8.43 -17.53
N ARG A 263 -7.44 7.51 -18.39
CA ARG A 263 -7.41 7.70 -19.84
C ARG A 263 -8.82 7.83 -20.43
N GLN A 264 -9.74 6.95 -20.04
CA GLN A 264 -11.14 7.00 -20.48
C GLN A 264 -11.82 8.28 -20.00
N ARG A 265 -11.59 8.69 -18.75
CA ARG A 265 -12.11 9.97 -18.23
C ARG A 265 -11.65 11.15 -19.07
N LYS A 266 -10.34 11.25 -19.33
CA LYS A 266 -9.78 12.31 -20.18
C LYS A 266 -10.39 12.32 -21.59
N ALA A 267 -10.60 11.14 -22.18
CA ALA A 267 -11.21 11.03 -23.51
C ALA A 267 -12.68 11.47 -23.52
N LEU A 268 -13.45 11.10 -22.49
CA LEU A 268 -14.85 11.50 -22.32
C LEU A 268 -15.01 13.00 -22.06
N ILE A 269 -14.16 13.57 -21.19
CA ILE A 269 -14.13 15.02 -20.92
C ILE A 269 -13.79 15.79 -22.20
N GLY A 270 -12.91 15.24 -23.05
CA GLY A 270 -12.64 15.80 -24.39
C GLY A 270 -13.86 15.81 -25.33
N ARG A 271 -14.96 15.13 -24.96
CA ARG A 271 -16.26 15.14 -25.64
C ARG A 271 -17.37 15.79 -24.83
N GLU A 272 -17.00 16.60 -23.83
CA GLU A 272 -17.96 17.32 -22.96
C GLU A 272 -18.88 16.37 -22.17
N ILE A 273 -18.40 15.14 -21.91
CA ILE A 273 -19.02 14.16 -21.01
C ILE A 273 -18.19 14.14 -19.73
N ASP A 274 -18.59 14.94 -18.74
CA ASP A 274 -17.78 15.20 -17.55
C ASP A 274 -18.35 14.51 -16.30
N THR A 275 -19.59 14.03 -16.37
CA THR A 275 -20.34 13.47 -15.23
C THR A 275 -20.77 12.03 -15.44
N VAL A 276 -21.00 11.32 -14.35
CA VAL A 276 -21.53 9.94 -14.36
C VAL A 276 -22.91 9.92 -15.03
N VAL A 277 -23.77 10.89 -14.73
CA VAL A 277 -25.11 10.99 -15.35
C VAL A 277 -25.02 11.25 -16.86
N GLN A 278 -24.13 12.13 -17.32
CA GLN A 278 -23.94 12.35 -18.76
C GLN A 278 -23.43 11.08 -19.45
N LEU A 279 -22.46 10.38 -18.86
CA LEU A 279 -21.97 9.13 -19.43
C LEU A 279 -23.07 8.07 -19.50
N ALA A 280 -23.87 7.92 -18.45
CA ALA A 280 -24.99 6.96 -18.41
C ALA A 280 -26.08 7.21 -19.46
N ALA A 281 -26.21 8.45 -19.93
CA ALA A 281 -27.19 8.86 -20.94
C ALA A 281 -26.59 9.02 -22.34
N ALA A 282 -25.28 8.84 -22.50
CA ALA A 282 -24.59 9.09 -23.76
C ALA A 282 -24.96 8.04 -24.82
N PRO A 283 -25.14 8.43 -26.10
CA PRO A 283 -25.35 7.45 -27.15
C PRO A 283 -24.09 6.61 -27.38
N ILE A 284 -24.24 5.30 -27.43
CA ILE A 284 -23.20 4.33 -27.77
C ILE A 284 -23.61 3.51 -29.02
N PRO A 285 -22.65 3.04 -29.85
CA PRO A 285 -21.21 3.24 -29.73
C PRO A 285 -20.83 4.70 -30.02
N PHE A 286 -19.73 5.16 -29.41
CA PHE A 286 -19.23 6.51 -29.66
C PHE A 286 -18.72 6.64 -31.11
N ASP A 287 -19.21 7.65 -31.84
CA ASP A 287 -18.77 7.98 -33.20
C ASP A 287 -18.28 9.46 -33.26
N PRO A 288 -16.99 9.70 -33.59
CA PRO A 288 -15.93 8.73 -33.82
C PRO A 288 -15.55 7.93 -32.56
N PRO A 289 -14.81 6.81 -32.66
CA PRO A 289 -14.31 6.08 -31.48
C PRO A 289 -13.46 6.97 -30.55
N LEU A 290 -13.48 6.72 -29.25
CA LEU A 290 -12.65 7.46 -28.28
C LEU A 290 -11.18 7.04 -28.39
N ASP A 291 -10.28 8.03 -28.42
CA ASP A 291 -8.85 7.76 -28.49
C ASP A 291 -8.35 6.96 -27.29
N GLY A 292 -7.66 5.86 -27.57
CA GLY A 292 -7.03 5.03 -26.54
C GLY A 292 -8.01 4.20 -25.70
N ALA A 293 -9.27 4.04 -26.14
CA ALA A 293 -10.25 3.14 -25.53
C ALA A 293 -10.96 2.29 -26.60
N SER A 294 -11.05 0.97 -26.37
CA SER A 294 -11.81 0.09 -27.27
C SER A 294 -13.32 0.27 -27.09
N ALA A 295 -14.11 0.02 -28.14
CA ALA A 295 -15.57 0.09 -28.09
C ALA A 295 -16.13 -0.76 -26.95
N THR A 296 -15.72 -2.02 -26.84
CA THR A 296 -16.12 -2.95 -25.77
C THR A 296 -15.76 -2.44 -24.37
N SER A 297 -14.59 -1.81 -24.21
CA SER A 297 -14.20 -1.26 -22.90
C SER A 297 -15.07 -0.05 -22.53
N MET A 298 -15.42 0.78 -23.50
CA MET A 298 -16.30 1.94 -23.29
C MET A 298 -17.74 1.54 -23.02
N GLU A 299 -18.27 0.53 -23.73
CA GLU A 299 -19.59 -0.06 -23.45
C GLU A 299 -19.65 -0.57 -22.00
N ARG A 300 -18.63 -1.28 -21.53
CA ARG A 300 -18.58 -1.75 -20.14
C ARG A 300 -18.65 -0.61 -19.12
N VAL A 301 -17.91 0.48 -19.37
CA VAL A 301 -17.88 1.64 -18.46
C VAL A 301 -19.18 2.45 -18.55
N HIS A 302 -19.75 2.60 -19.75
CA HIS A 302 -21.07 3.20 -19.97
C HIS A 302 -22.14 2.45 -19.18
N GLU A 303 -22.22 1.14 -19.35
CA GLU A 303 -23.21 0.30 -18.68
C GLU A 303 -23.00 0.24 -17.15
N GLN A 304 -21.76 0.43 -16.68
CA GLN A 304 -21.44 0.62 -15.27
C GLN A 304 -21.93 1.97 -14.74
N ALA A 305 -21.78 3.05 -15.52
CA ALA A 305 -22.36 4.35 -15.17
C ALA A 305 -23.89 4.28 -15.13
N ARG A 306 -24.52 3.62 -16.11
CA ARG A 306 -25.99 3.46 -16.16
C ARG A 306 -26.54 2.80 -14.90
N ILE A 307 -26.07 1.62 -14.54
CA ILE A 307 -26.58 0.92 -13.36
C ILE A 307 -26.27 1.68 -12.07
N GLN A 308 -25.13 2.39 -11.99
CA GLN A 308 -24.82 3.25 -10.85
C GLN A 308 -25.79 4.42 -10.72
N VAL A 309 -26.21 5.04 -11.82
CA VAL A 309 -27.21 6.12 -11.81
C VAL A 309 -28.58 5.58 -11.43
N GLU A 310 -28.99 4.45 -12.01
CA GLU A 310 -30.26 3.78 -11.69
C GLU A 310 -30.36 3.37 -10.21
N GLY A 311 -29.24 2.94 -9.62
CA GLY A 311 -29.17 2.58 -8.20
C GLY A 311 -29.19 3.76 -7.22
N ARG A 312 -29.06 5.02 -7.68
CA ARG A 312 -29.01 6.18 -6.78
C ARG A 312 -30.34 6.38 -6.06
N GLY A 313 -30.26 6.58 -4.75
CA GLY A 313 -31.43 6.83 -3.90
C GLY A 313 -32.25 5.58 -3.56
N LEU A 314 -31.87 4.40 -4.07
CA LEU A 314 -32.46 3.14 -3.64
C LEU A 314 -31.94 2.73 -2.25
N PRO A 315 -32.75 2.02 -1.45
CA PRO A 315 -32.35 1.58 -0.10
C PRO A 315 -31.22 0.55 -0.11
N LYS A 316 -31.04 -0.16 -1.22
CA LYS A 316 -29.96 -1.11 -1.47
C LYS A 316 -29.44 -0.93 -2.89
N PRO A 317 -28.16 -1.24 -3.16
CA PRO A 317 -27.64 -1.34 -4.52
C PRO A 317 -28.45 -2.35 -5.34
N ILE A 318 -28.39 -2.20 -6.65
CA ILE A 318 -28.96 -3.13 -7.64
C ILE A 318 -27.84 -3.82 -8.41
N TYR A 319 -28.16 -4.95 -9.05
CA TYR A 319 -27.22 -5.69 -9.87
C TYR A 319 -27.84 -6.21 -11.16
N GLU A 320 -26.98 -6.52 -12.13
CA GLU A 320 -27.30 -7.18 -13.38
C GLU A 320 -26.30 -8.31 -13.63
N LEU A 321 -26.80 -9.50 -13.97
CA LEU A 321 -25.93 -10.61 -14.37
C LEU A 321 -25.37 -10.39 -15.78
N PHE A 322 -24.11 -10.79 -15.98
CA PHE A 322 -23.56 -10.90 -17.33
C PHE A 322 -24.09 -12.16 -17.98
N LEU A 323 -24.91 -11.97 -19.03
CA LEU A 323 -25.46 -13.07 -19.83
C LEU A 323 -24.53 -13.38 -21.01
N PRO A 324 -24.44 -14.64 -21.46
CA PRO A 324 -23.83 -14.96 -22.75
C PRO A 324 -24.61 -14.29 -23.89
N ALA A 325 -23.97 -14.12 -25.04
CA ALA A 325 -24.68 -13.64 -26.22
C ALA A 325 -25.79 -14.63 -26.61
N GLU A 326 -26.80 -14.15 -27.35
CA GLU A 326 -27.94 -14.98 -27.74
C GLU A 326 -27.46 -16.22 -28.52
N GLY A 327 -27.80 -17.41 -27.99
CA GLY A 327 -27.40 -18.70 -28.57
C GLY A 327 -25.98 -19.17 -28.21
N GLU A 328 -25.19 -18.39 -27.49
CA GLU A 328 -23.86 -18.80 -27.00
C GLU A 328 -23.96 -19.55 -25.66
N PRO A 329 -23.06 -20.53 -25.43
CA PRO A 329 -23.00 -21.23 -24.16
C PRO A 329 -22.44 -20.35 -23.04
N ILE A 330 -22.77 -20.66 -21.79
CA ILE A 330 -22.07 -20.07 -20.63
C ILE A 330 -20.60 -20.51 -20.66
N GLU A 331 -19.68 -19.55 -20.65
CA GLU A 331 -18.24 -19.79 -20.68
C GLU A 331 -17.77 -20.48 -19.37
N PRO A 332 -17.16 -21.68 -19.45
CA PRO A 332 -16.55 -22.32 -18.28
C PRO A 332 -15.44 -21.44 -17.67
N GLU A 333 -15.18 -21.61 -16.37
CA GLU A 333 -14.08 -20.93 -15.67
C GLU A 333 -14.15 -19.38 -15.68
N ARG A 334 -15.34 -18.81 -15.89
CA ARG A 334 -15.55 -17.37 -15.85
C ARG A 334 -16.78 -16.97 -15.04
N GLY A 335 -16.66 -15.87 -14.30
CA GLY A 335 -17.79 -15.31 -13.54
C GLY A 335 -18.34 -16.32 -12.55
N LEU A 336 -19.65 -16.52 -12.55
CA LEU A 336 -20.29 -17.46 -11.65
C LEU A 336 -19.89 -18.92 -11.94
N ALA A 337 -19.40 -19.25 -13.15
CA ALA A 337 -18.96 -20.60 -13.52
C ALA A 337 -17.66 -21.06 -12.85
N ILE A 338 -16.94 -20.17 -12.14
CA ILE A 338 -15.76 -20.56 -11.35
C ILE A 338 -16.12 -21.16 -9.99
N LEU A 339 -17.38 -21.04 -9.57
CA LEU A 339 -17.80 -21.51 -8.26
C LEU A 339 -17.95 -23.03 -8.28
N PRO A 340 -17.20 -23.77 -7.45
CA PRO A 340 -17.37 -25.21 -7.29
C PRO A 340 -18.71 -25.54 -6.63
N GLU A 341 -19.08 -26.82 -6.59
CA GLU A 341 -20.25 -27.24 -5.82
C GLU A 341 -19.94 -27.02 -4.33
N PRO A 342 -20.85 -26.39 -3.55
CA PRO A 342 -20.68 -26.27 -2.11
C PRO A 342 -20.43 -27.63 -1.43
N ASP A 343 -19.46 -27.67 -0.53
CA ASP A 343 -19.10 -28.88 0.22
C ASP A 343 -19.16 -28.61 1.73
N ASP A 344 -19.50 -29.64 2.53
CA ASP A 344 -19.52 -29.56 3.99
C ASP A 344 -18.13 -29.31 4.62
N GLY A 345 -17.07 -29.49 3.82
CA GLY A 345 -15.69 -29.21 4.15
C GLY A 345 -15.22 -27.78 3.87
N ASP A 346 -16.03 -26.97 3.18
CA ASP A 346 -15.64 -25.63 2.74
C ASP A 346 -15.22 -24.72 3.90
N LEU A 347 -14.21 -23.88 3.64
CA LEU A 347 -13.66 -22.92 4.59
C LEU A 347 -13.59 -21.52 4.00
N PHE A 348 -13.60 -20.50 4.86
CA PHE A 348 -13.47 -19.09 4.50
C PHE A 348 -12.28 -18.50 5.24
N LEU A 349 -11.40 -17.83 4.49
CA LEU A 349 -10.10 -17.38 4.98
C LEU A 349 -9.94 -15.88 4.81
N ASP A 350 -9.51 -15.22 5.87
CA ASP A 350 -9.09 -13.81 5.88
C ASP A 350 -7.87 -13.66 6.80
N LEU A 351 -6.90 -12.83 6.38
CA LEU A 351 -5.62 -12.64 7.06
C LEU A 351 -5.46 -11.20 7.51
N GLU A 352 -5.01 -11.00 8.74
CA GLU A 352 -4.61 -9.70 9.25
C GLU A 352 -3.10 -9.63 9.43
N GLY A 353 -2.50 -8.54 8.96
CA GLY A 353 -1.07 -8.33 9.04
C GLY A 353 -0.67 -6.88 9.17
N ASP A 354 0.49 -6.65 9.78
CA ASP A 354 1.14 -5.37 9.93
C ASP A 354 2.47 -5.37 9.16
N PRO A 355 2.60 -4.60 8.07
CA PRO A 355 3.82 -4.56 7.28
C PRO A 355 5.00 -3.85 7.98
N TYR A 356 4.77 -3.17 9.10
CA TYR A 356 5.75 -2.34 9.82
C TYR A 356 6.21 -2.96 11.15
N ALA A 357 5.43 -3.85 11.75
CA ALA A 357 5.81 -4.53 12.99
C ALA A 357 7.04 -5.45 12.81
N LEU A 358 7.79 -5.67 13.88
CA LEU A 358 8.93 -6.60 13.94
C LEU A 358 10.01 -6.40 12.84
N ASP A 359 10.17 -5.17 12.34
CA ASP A 359 11.04 -4.78 11.20
C ASP A 359 10.65 -5.37 9.84
N ASP A 360 10.32 -6.66 9.77
CA ASP A 360 9.98 -7.40 8.56
C ASP A 360 8.47 -7.64 8.37
N GLY A 361 7.65 -6.97 9.17
CA GLY A 361 6.20 -7.15 9.18
C GLY A 361 5.79 -8.51 9.70
N VAL A 362 4.52 -8.64 10.06
CA VAL A 362 3.95 -9.89 10.55
C VAL A 362 2.50 -10.04 10.15
N ASP A 363 2.13 -11.21 9.63
CA ASP A 363 0.76 -11.69 9.56
C ASP A 363 0.41 -12.26 10.95
N TYR A 364 -0.33 -11.50 11.74
CA TYR A 364 -0.51 -11.78 13.17
C TYR A 364 -1.77 -12.60 13.50
N LEU A 365 -2.73 -12.66 12.59
CA LEU A 365 -3.97 -13.43 12.76
C LEU A 365 -4.40 -14.06 11.42
N PHE A 366 -4.62 -15.38 11.44
CA PHE A 366 -5.27 -16.13 10.37
C PHE A 366 -6.69 -16.52 10.83
N GLY A 367 -7.70 -15.90 10.22
CA GLY A 367 -9.10 -16.17 10.48
C GLY A 367 -9.65 -17.26 9.59
N VAL A 368 -10.18 -18.32 10.19
CA VAL A 368 -10.82 -19.42 9.45
C VAL A 368 -12.24 -19.60 9.95
N LEU A 369 -13.20 -19.59 9.04
CA LEU A 369 -14.60 -19.92 9.32
C LEU A 369 -15.02 -21.15 8.53
N ASP A 370 -15.77 -22.05 9.14
CA ASP A 370 -16.40 -23.15 8.44
C ASP A 370 -17.86 -22.87 8.04
N VAL A 371 -18.46 -23.77 7.26
CA VAL A 371 -19.87 -23.67 6.83
C VAL A 371 -20.90 -23.71 7.96
N ARG A 372 -20.49 -24.02 9.20
CA ARG A 372 -21.35 -24.06 10.39
C ARG A 372 -21.23 -22.79 11.23
N ASP A 373 -20.58 -21.75 10.70
CA ASP A 373 -20.31 -20.48 11.39
C ASP A 373 -19.36 -20.67 12.60
N GLU A 374 -18.53 -21.72 12.60
CA GLU A 374 -17.51 -21.95 13.62
C GLU A 374 -16.21 -21.23 13.24
N PHE A 375 -15.86 -20.18 13.99
CA PHE A 375 -14.68 -19.36 13.76
C PHE A 375 -13.48 -19.82 14.58
N THR A 376 -12.36 -20.04 13.90
CA THR A 376 -11.06 -20.33 14.48
C THR A 376 -10.12 -19.15 14.23
N ALA A 377 -9.66 -18.52 15.31
CA ALA A 377 -8.60 -17.51 15.26
C ALA A 377 -7.24 -18.16 15.51
N ILE A 378 -6.36 -18.16 14.50
CA ILE A 378 -5.00 -18.66 14.65
C ILE A 378 -4.07 -17.45 14.79
N TRP A 379 -3.67 -17.16 16.02
CA TRP A 379 -2.75 -16.06 16.31
C TRP A 379 -1.29 -16.47 16.13
N SER A 380 -0.46 -15.54 15.69
CA SER A 380 1.00 -15.67 15.55
C SER A 380 1.75 -15.46 16.88
N PHE A 381 1.21 -16.03 17.97
CA PHE A 381 1.89 -15.99 19.27
C PHE A 381 3.09 -16.94 19.28
N ASP A 382 4.13 -16.47 19.94
CA ASP A 382 5.35 -17.23 20.15
C ASP A 382 5.06 -18.50 20.99
N PRO A 383 5.51 -19.69 20.55
CA PRO A 383 5.26 -20.94 21.27
C PRO A 383 5.84 -20.97 22.69
N ASP A 384 6.99 -20.34 22.89
CA ASP A 384 7.69 -20.30 24.18
C ASP A 384 7.23 -19.12 25.04
N THR A 385 6.72 -18.07 24.38
CA THR A 385 6.19 -16.87 25.03
C THR A 385 4.80 -16.48 24.47
N PRO A 386 3.72 -17.21 24.84
CA PRO A 386 2.39 -17.05 24.22
C PRO A 386 1.70 -15.68 24.37
N ALA A 387 2.35 -14.70 25.00
CA ALA A 387 1.91 -13.32 25.15
C ALA A 387 2.62 -12.35 24.18
N ASP A 388 3.54 -12.85 23.37
CA ASP A 388 4.32 -12.07 22.40
C ASP A 388 4.04 -12.58 20.98
N VAL A 389 4.05 -11.66 20.01
CA VAL A 389 4.03 -12.00 18.59
C VAL A 389 5.45 -11.90 18.07
N THR A 390 5.94 -12.97 17.43
CA THR A 390 7.32 -13.08 16.93
C THR A 390 7.33 -13.71 15.55
N ALA A 391 8.47 -13.69 14.85
CA ALA A 391 8.64 -14.42 13.60
C ALA A 391 8.47 -15.94 13.78
N ALA A 392 8.91 -16.49 14.92
CA ALA A 392 8.69 -17.89 15.26
C ALA A 392 7.21 -18.19 15.52
N GLY A 393 6.49 -17.27 16.17
CA GLY A 393 5.04 -17.31 16.32
C GLY A 393 4.29 -17.26 14.99
N GLU A 394 4.72 -16.39 14.05
CA GLU A 394 4.19 -16.31 12.68
C GLU A 394 4.36 -17.64 11.94
N LYS A 395 5.58 -18.21 11.98
CA LYS A 395 5.86 -19.53 11.41
C LYS A 395 4.93 -20.60 11.99
N ALA A 396 4.83 -20.67 13.31
CA ALA A 396 4.00 -21.68 13.97
C ALA A 396 2.50 -21.49 13.68
N GLY A 397 2.04 -20.23 13.58
CA GLY A 397 0.66 -19.90 13.18
C GLY A 397 0.37 -20.32 11.75
N PHE A 398 1.28 -20.02 10.82
CA PHE A 398 1.19 -20.44 9.43
C PHE A 398 1.18 -21.98 9.28
N GLU A 399 2.06 -22.69 9.99
CA GLU A 399 2.07 -24.17 9.99
C GLU A 399 0.74 -24.74 10.50
N ARG A 400 0.19 -24.20 11.60
CA ARG A 400 -1.14 -24.61 12.10
C ARG A 400 -2.25 -24.34 11.09
N LEU A 401 -2.21 -23.22 10.38
CA LEU A 401 -3.17 -22.92 9.32
C LEU A 401 -3.07 -23.97 8.21
N MET A 402 -1.88 -24.23 7.71
CA MET A 402 -1.67 -25.20 6.62
C MET A 402 -2.09 -26.61 7.03
N ASP A 403 -1.74 -27.05 8.25
CA ASP A 403 -2.15 -28.34 8.79
C ASP A 403 -3.67 -28.45 8.87
N LEU A 404 -4.36 -27.40 9.33
CA LEU A 404 -5.82 -27.35 9.37
C LEU A 404 -6.43 -27.49 7.98
N LEU A 405 -5.91 -26.76 6.99
CA LEU A 405 -6.42 -26.77 5.62
C LEU A 405 -6.23 -28.16 4.97
N ILE A 406 -5.06 -28.77 5.15
CA ILE A 406 -4.75 -30.09 4.58
C ILE A 406 -5.54 -31.19 5.28
N ASP A 407 -5.61 -31.21 6.61
CA ASP A 407 -6.44 -32.16 7.37
C ASP A 407 -7.92 -32.06 6.99
N ARG A 408 -8.40 -30.87 6.64
CA ARG A 408 -9.76 -30.66 6.14
C ARG A 408 -9.92 -31.21 4.72
N LEU A 409 -8.97 -30.91 3.82
CA LEU A 409 -8.97 -31.40 2.44
C LEU A 409 -8.94 -32.93 2.34
N GLU A 410 -8.19 -33.60 3.22
CA GLU A 410 -8.14 -35.06 3.24
C GLU A 410 -9.47 -35.71 3.67
N ARG A 411 -10.20 -35.05 4.58
CA ARG A 411 -11.53 -35.50 5.01
C ARG A 411 -12.63 -35.15 4.00
N TYR A 412 -12.44 -34.06 3.26
CA TYR A 412 -13.40 -33.52 2.30
C TYR A 412 -12.68 -33.22 0.97
N PRO A 413 -12.46 -34.23 0.11
CA PRO A 413 -11.65 -34.06 -1.11
C PRO A 413 -12.19 -33.04 -2.12
N ASN A 414 -13.45 -32.62 -1.97
CA ASN A 414 -14.11 -31.63 -2.83
C ASN A 414 -14.21 -30.25 -2.16
N MET A 415 -13.66 -30.05 -0.96
CA MET A 415 -13.73 -28.77 -0.26
C MET A 415 -12.89 -27.69 -0.93
N HIS A 416 -13.31 -26.46 -0.76
CA HIS A 416 -12.60 -25.28 -1.23
C HIS A 416 -12.43 -24.25 -0.11
N VAL A 417 -11.38 -23.45 -0.23
CA VAL A 417 -11.11 -22.31 0.65
C VAL A 417 -11.45 -21.04 -0.10
N TYR A 418 -12.49 -20.34 0.34
CA TYR A 418 -12.94 -19.09 -0.28
C TYR A 418 -12.27 -17.89 0.39
N HIS A 419 -11.90 -16.93 -0.45
CA HIS A 419 -11.30 -15.67 -0.03
C HIS A 419 -11.75 -14.55 -0.98
N TYR A 420 -11.44 -13.30 -0.62
CA TYR A 420 -11.89 -12.14 -1.39
C TYR A 420 -10.72 -11.30 -1.89
N ALA A 421 -10.43 -11.40 -3.19
CA ALA A 421 -9.29 -10.77 -3.86
C ALA A 421 -7.95 -11.51 -3.61
N PRO A 422 -6.82 -11.11 -4.21
CA PRO A 422 -5.65 -11.99 -4.33
C PRO A 422 -4.71 -11.98 -3.12
N TYR A 423 -5.05 -11.28 -2.02
CA TYR A 423 -4.11 -11.08 -0.91
C TYR A 423 -3.73 -12.39 -0.23
N GLU A 424 -4.71 -13.24 0.10
CA GLU A 424 -4.49 -14.46 0.90
C GLU A 424 -3.59 -15.45 0.17
N PRO A 425 -3.82 -15.83 -1.12
CA PRO A 425 -2.89 -16.69 -1.84
C PRO A 425 -1.49 -16.08 -2.00
N SER A 426 -1.39 -14.76 -2.12
CA SER A 426 -0.09 -14.07 -2.15
C SER A 426 0.61 -14.11 -0.79
N ALA A 427 -0.14 -14.00 0.31
CA ALA A 427 0.38 -14.11 1.67
C ALA A 427 0.85 -15.53 1.97
N LEU A 428 0.09 -16.57 1.60
CA LEU A 428 0.53 -17.96 1.77
C LEU A 428 1.86 -18.25 1.07
N LYS A 429 2.01 -17.81 -0.20
CA LYS A 429 3.30 -17.94 -0.93
C LYS A 429 4.44 -17.18 -0.26
N ARG A 430 4.15 -15.98 0.25
CA ARG A 430 5.14 -15.16 0.96
C ARG A 430 5.58 -15.83 2.25
N LEU A 431 4.64 -16.32 3.07
CA LEU A 431 4.90 -16.97 4.34
C LEU A 431 5.65 -18.29 4.16
N MET A 432 5.23 -19.10 3.19
CA MET A 432 5.94 -20.30 2.74
C MET A 432 7.40 -19.98 2.42
N GLY A 433 7.65 -19.01 1.53
CA GLY A 433 9.01 -18.63 1.15
C GLY A 433 9.82 -17.97 2.27
N ARG A 434 9.17 -17.17 3.13
CA ARG A 434 9.82 -16.50 4.28
C ARG A 434 10.28 -17.50 5.33
N HIS A 435 9.43 -18.47 5.66
CA HIS A 435 9.66 -19.43 6.75
C HIS A 435 10.23 -20.77 6.29
N ALA A 436 10.35 -20.97 4.97
CA ALA A 436 10.81 -22.20 4.34
C ALA A 436 10.10 -23.46 4.91
N THR A 437 8.77 -23.40 4.98
CA THR A 437 7.92 -24.46 5.53
C THR A 437 6.64 -24.61 4.72
N ARG A 438 6.06 -25.80 4.75
CA ARG A 438 4.78 -26.16 4.11
C ARG A 438 4.71 -25.87 2.60
N GLU A 439 5.83 -26.02 1.89
CA GLU A 439 5.92 -25.76 0.45
C GLU A 439 4.99 -26.68 -0.35
N ASP A 440 5.08 -27.99 -0.11
CA ASP A 440 4.26 -29.00 -0.78
C ASP A 440 2.77 -28.78 -0.53
N GLU A 441 2.39 -28.41 0.70
CA GLU A 441 1.01 -28.16 1.09
C GLU A 441 0.44 -26.92 0.38
N VAL A 442 1.19 -25.81 0.35
CA VAL A 442 0.78 -24.60 -0.39
C VAL A 442 0.65 -24.90 -1.88
N ASP A 443 1.63 -25.59 -2.46
CA ASP A 443 1.60 -25.97 -3.86
C ASP A 443 0.43 -26.90 -4.18
N ARG A 444 0.11 -27.85 -3.30
CA ARG A 444 -1.04 -28.76 -3.42
C ARG A 444 -2.35 -28.00 -3.46
N LEU A 445 -2.56 -27.02 -2.57
CA LEU A 445 -3.77 -26.19 -2.55
C LEU A 445 -3.90 -25.35 -3.82
N LEU A 446 -2.82 -24.73 -4.27
CA LEU A 446 -2.82 -23.84 -5.44
C LEU A 446 -2.97 -24.61 -6.75
N ARG A 447 -2.25 -25.72 -6.91
CA ARG A 447 -2.33 -26.59 -8.09
C ARG A 447 -3.68 -27.28 -8.19
N GLY A 448 -4.24 -27.72 -7.05
CA GLY A 448 -5.55 -28.33 -6.96
C GLY A 448 -6.71 -27.35 -7.18
N GLY A 449 -6.45 -26.04 -7.27
CA GLY A 449 -7.49 -25.03 -7.42
C GLY A 449 -8.40 -24.92 -6.19
N VAL A 450 -7.91 -25.31 -5.00
CA VAL A 450 -8.67 -25.31 -3.75
C VAL A 450 -9.03 -23.89 -3.30
N MET A 451 -8.18 -22.91 -3.62
CA MET A 451 -8.38 -21.50 -3.29
C MET A 451 -9.31 -20.82 -4.32
N ILE A 452 -10.48 -20.34 -3.87
CA ILE A 452 -11.50 -19.71 -4.73
C ILE A 452 -11.62 -18.22 -4.45
N ASP A 453 -11.25 -17.40 -5.45
CA ASP A 453 -11.37 -15.95 -5.41
C ASP A 453 -12.80 -15.49 -5.75
N LEU A 454 -13.57 -15.12 -4.73
CA LEU A 454 -14.93 -14.61 -4.90
C LEU A 454 -14.98 -13.22 -5.55
N TYR A 455 -13.91 -12.41 -5.44
CA TYR A 455 -13.85 -11.12 -6.13
C TYR A 455 -13.83 -11.33 -7.64
N ARG A 456 -13.10 -12.33 -8.14
CA ARG A 456 -13.14 -12.73 -9.57
C ARG A 456 -14.54 -13.17 -9.99
N ALA A 457 -15.21 -14.01 -9.18
CA ALA A 457 -16.57 -14.50 -9.46
C ALA A 457 -17.55 -13.33 -9.64
N VAL A 458 -17.52 -12.36 -8.72
CA VAL A 458 -18.36 -11.16 -8.77
C VAL A 458 -18.03 -10.32 -10.02
N ARG A 459 -16.76 -9.92 -10.19
CA ARG A 459 -16.35 -8.97 -11.26
C ARG A 459 -16.58 -9.50 -12.67
N GLN A 460 -16.63 -10.82 -12.83
CA GLN A 460 -16.85 -11.49 -14.10
C GLN A 460 -18.27 -12.05 -14.24
N GLY A 461 -19.08 -12.08 -13.18
CA GLY A 461 -20.43 -12.63 -13.16
C GLY A 461 -21.54 -11.59 -13.14
N LEU A 462 -21.29 -10.41 -12.56
CA LEU A 462 -22.31 -9.37 -12.43
C LEU A 462 -21.74 -7.96 -12.48
N ARG A 463 -22.63 -7.01 -12.78
CA ARG A 463 -22.43 -5.59 -12.59
C ARG A 463 -23.32 -5.09 -11.44
N ALA A 464 -22.77 -4.35 -10.49
CA ALA A 464 -23.53 -3.76 -9.40
C ALA A 464 -23.47 -2.23 -9.41
N SER A 465 -24.50 -1.58 -8.86
CA SER A 465 -24.61 -0.11 -8.73
C SER A 465 -23.74 0.43 -7.58
N VAL A 466 -22.45 0.09 -7.59
CA VAL A 466 -21.47 0.47 -6.56
C VAL A 466 -20.31 1.24 -7.19
N GLU A 467 -19.66 2.10 -6.40
CA GLU A 467 -18.49 2.89 -6.84
C GLU A 467 -17.17 2.07 -6.80
N SER A 468 -17.15 1.01 -5.99
CA SER A 468 -16.06 0.03 -5.94
C SER A 468 -16.61 -1.34 -5.57
N TYR A 469 -15.90 -2.39 -5.97
CA TYR A 469 -16.24 -3.79 -5.69
C TYR A 469 -15.45 -4.29 -4.47
N SER A 470 -15.29 -3.48 -3.43
CA SER A 470 -14.85 -4.02 -2.13
C SER A 470 -16.02 -4.78 -1.50
N ILE A 471 -15.75 -5.85 -0.74
CA ILE A 471 -16.80 -6.67 -0.12
C ILE A 471 -17.80 -5.82 0.69
N LYS A 472 -17.30 -4.84 1.46
CA LYS A 472 -18.07 -3.82 2.22
C LYS A 472 -19.10 -3.04 1.40
N ARG A 473 -18.84 -2.81 0.10
CA ARG A 473 -19.78 -2.10 -0.79
C ARG A 473 -20.85 -3.03 -1.34
N LEU A 474 -20.57 -4.34 -1.34
CA LEU A 474 -21.48 -5.38 -1.82
C LEU A 474 -22.34 -5.97 -0.70
N GLU A 475 -21.91 -5.90 0.57
CA GLU A 475 -22.67 -6.38 1.75
C GLU A 475 -24.18 -6.06 1.72
N PRO A 476 -24.62 -4.86 1.31
CA PRO A 476 -26.05 -4.56 1.23
C PRO A 476 -26.84 -5.43 0.21
N LEU A 477 -26.19 -5.96 -0.83
CA LEU A 477 -26.81 -6.82 -1.85
C LEU A 477 -27.22 -8.18 -1.29
N TYR A 478 -26.36 -8.78 -0.46
CA TYR A 478 -26.62 -10.06 0.19
C TYR A 478 -27.08 -9.91 1.65
N GLY A 479 -27.34 -8.68 2.09
CA GLY A 479 -28.01 -8.39 3.35
C GLY A 479 -27.18 -8.69 4.60
N PHE A 480 -25.84 -8.69 4.47
CA PHE A 480 -24.96 -8.90 5.61
C PHE A 480 -24.97 -7.67 6.54
N VAL A 481 -24.99 -7.94 7.85
CA VAL A 481 -24.92 -6.94 8.90
C VAL A 481 -23.77 -7.35 9.81
N ARG A 482 -22.74 -6.50 9.87
CA ARG A 482 -21.58 -6.70 10.74
C ARG A 482 -21.95 -6.59 12.21
N ASP A 483 -21.35 -7.45 13.03
CA ASP A 483 -21.45 -7.37 14.48
C ASP A 483 -20.61 -6.21 15.04
N VAL A 484 -19.47 -5.91 14.39
CA VAL A 484 -18.59 -4.79 14.73
C VAL A 484 -18.85 -3.60 13.78
N PRO A 485 -19.22 -2.40 14.29
CA PRO A 485 -19.45 -1.24 13.45
C PRO A 485 -18.20 -0.81 12.66
N LEU A 486 -18.36 -0.57 11.36
CA LEU A 486 -17.34 -0.08 10.42
C LEU A 486 -16.56 1.19 10.84
N LYS A 487 -17.08 1.95 11.80
CA LYS A 487 -16.46 3.21 12.28
C LYS A 487 -15.62 3.03 13.54
N ASP A 488 -15.84 1.95 14.29
CA ASP A 488 -15.17 1.72 15.57
C ASP A 488 -13.91 0.85 15.40
N ALA A 489 -13.81 0.10 14.30
CA ALA A 489 -12.56 -0.48 13.85
C ALA A 489 -11.70 0.59 13.17
N GLY A 490 -10.76 1.19 13.91
CA GLY A 490 -9.58 1.79 13.30
C GLY A 490 -8.87 0.77 12.40
N SER A 491 -7.85 1.21 11.64
CA SER A 491 -6.99 0.26 10.91
C SER A 491 -6.53 -0.84 11.88
N SER A 492 -6.76 -2.13 11.56
CA SER A 492 -6.39 -3.27 12.41
C SER A 492 -4.91 -3.22 12.78
N ILE A 493 -4.08 -2.66 11.88
CA ILE A 493 -2.67 -2.30 12.07
C ILE A 493 -2.47 -1.38 13.29
N VAL A 494 -3.23 -0.29 13.41
CA VAL A 494 -3.11 0.67 14.52
C VAL A 494 -3.50 0.02 15.84
N ALA A 495 -4.58 -0.75 15.84
CA ALA A 495 -5.02 -1.47 17.03
C ALA A 495 -3.94 -2.47 17.48
N PHE A 496 -3.38 -3.22 16.53
CA PHE A 496 -2.30 -4.17 16.82
C PHE A 496 -1.04 -3.49 17.35
N GLU A 497 -0.63 -2.36 16.78
CA GLU A 497 0.52 -1.58 17.25
C GLU A 497 0.31 -1.03 18.67
N GLN A 498 -0.90 -0.53 18.97
CA GLN A 498 -1.25 -0.14 20.34
C GLN A 498 -1.15 -1.32 21.32
N TRP A 499 -1.54 -2.52 20.89
CA TRP A 499 -1.38 -3.72 21.71
C TRP A 499 0.09 -4.11 21.91
N LEU A 500 0.93 -3.98 20.89
CA LEU A 500 2.38 -4.23 21.00
C LEU A 500 3.04 -3.29 22.01
N GLU A 501 2.61 -2.02 22.06
CA GLU A 501 3.10 -1.00 23.00
C GLU A 501 2.70 -1.25 24.46
N LEU A 502 1.63 -2.02 24.72
CA LEU A 502 1.25 -2.38 26.08
C LEU A 502 2.34 -3.21 26.74
N GLY A 503 2.68 -2.86 28.00
CA GLY A 503 3.54 -3.70 28.82
C GLY A 503 2.93 -5.08 29.03
N ARG A 504 3.76 -6.12 29.18
CA ARG A 504 3.29 -7.51 29.38
C ARG A 504 2.27 -7.68 30.52
N GLY A 505 2.32 -6.82 31.54
CA GLY A 505 1.36 -6.80 32.64
C GLY A 505 -0.01 -6.21 32.30
N ASP A 506 -0.09 -5.34 31.29
CA ASP A 506 -1.32 -4.63 30.90
C ASP A 506 -2.05 -5.34 29.74
N ARG A 507 -1.33 -6.10 28.91
CA ARG A 507 -1.89 -6.86 27.78
C ARG A 507 -3.06 -7.78 28.15
N PRO A 508 -3.05 -8.54 29.26
CA PRO A 508 -4.15 -9.45 29.60
C PRO A 508 -5.49 -8.75 29.89
N ALA A 509 -5.47 -7.46 30.21
CA ALA A 509 -6.68 -6.67 30.49
C ALA A 509 -7.20 -5.92 29.25
N SER A 510 -6.49 -5.99 28.12
CA SER A 510 -6.83 -5.33 26.87
C SER A 510 -7.84 -6.14 26.06
N THR A 511 -8.86 -5.48 25.51
CA THR A 511 -9.83 -6.09 24.57
C THR A 511 -9.39 -5.99 23.12
N ILE A 512 -8.24 -5.36 22.84
CA ILE A 512 -7.82 -5.00 21.48
C ILE A 512 -7.74 -6.23 20.56
N LEU A 513 -7.16 -7.34 21.04
CA LEU A 513 -7.07 -8.55 20.22
C LEU A 513 -8.44 -9.20 20.01
N ASP A 514 -9.35 -9.10 21.00
CA ASP A 514 -10.73 -9.59 20.86
C ASP A 514 -11.48 -8.75 19.79
N ASP A 515 -11.27 -7.43 19.78
CA ASP A 515 -11.87 -6.51 18.82
C ASP A 515 -11.34 -6.79 17.39
N ILE A 516 -10.03 -7.05 17.25
CA ILE A 516 -9.41 -7.47 15.99
C ILE A 516 -9.97 -8.82 15.51
N ALA A 517 -10.05 -9.83 16.41
CA ALA A 517 -10.63 -11.12 16.07
C ALA A 517 -12.11 -11.02 15.68
N ALA A 518 -12.89 -10.16 16.32
CA ALA A 518 -14.28 -9.92 15.98
C ALA A 518 -14.43 -9.25 14.60
N TYR A 519 -13.57 -8.29 14.27
CA TYR A 519 -13.52 -7.66 12.96
C TYR A 519 -13.17 -8.66 11.85
N ASN A 520 -12.11 -9.45 12.04
CA ASN A 520 -11.69 -10.48 11.08
C ASN A 520 -12.75 -11.60 10.95
N ARG A 521 -13.43 -11.97 12.06
CA ARG A 521 -14.60 -12.86 12.02
C ARG A 521 -15.71 -12.32 11.13
N ASP A 522 -16.03 -11.02 11.21
CA ASP A 522 -17.02 -10.40 10.32
C ASP A 522 -16.61 -10.46 8.84
N ASP A 523 -15.31 -10.34 8.52
CA ASP A 523 -14.79 -10.42 7.15
C ASP A 523 -14.95 -11.84 6.55
N VAL A 524 -14.59 -12.90 7.29
CA VAL A 524 -14.82 -14.29 6.83
C VAL A 524 -16.30 -14.66 6.78
N ARG A 525 -17.13 -14.17 7.71
CA ARG A 525 -18.60 -14.38 7.66
C ARG A 525 -19.23 -13.68 6.48
N SER A 526 -18.80 -12.45 6.17
CA SER A 526 -19.24 -11.74 4.98
C SER A 526 -18.90 -12.52 3.70
N THR A 527 -17.74 -13.18 3.68
CA THR A 527 -17.29 -14.01 2.57
C THR A 527 -18.15 -15.27 2.41
N LEU A 528 -18.55 -15.91 3.52
CA LEU A 528 -19.50 -17.03 3.53
C LEU A 528 -20.86 -16.63 2.96
N VAL A 529 -21.45 -15.54 3.47
CA VAL A 529 -22.76 -15.09 3.00
C VAL A 529 -22.69 -14.63 1.54
N LEU A 530 -21.58 -14.05 1.11
CA LEU A 530 -21.33 -13.73 -0.29
C LEU A 530 -21.32 -14.98 -1.16
N ARG A 531 -20.60 -16.05 -0.76
CA ARG A 531 -20.58 -17.33 -1.49
C ARG A 531 -21.98 -17.88 -1.66
N ASP A 532 -22.74 -17.94 -0.58
CA ASP A 532 -24.12 -18.45 -0.59
C ASP A 532 -25.02 -17.63 -1.50
N TRP A 533 -24.91 -16.29 -1.47
CA TRP A 533 -25.64 -15.42 -2.37
C TRP A 533 -25.26 -15.66 -3.84
N LEU A 534 -23.98 -15.83 -4.16
CA LEU A 534 -23.54 -16.12 -5.52
C LEU A 534 -24.07 -17.47 -6.05
N GLU A 535 -24.27 -18.46 -5.20
CA GLU A 535 -24.97 -19.71 -5.57
C GLU A 535 -26.43 -19.44 -5.97
N THR A 536 -27.12 -18.52 -5.30
CA THR A 536 -28.47 -18.11 -5.74
C THR A 536 -28.45 -17.43 -7.10
N LEU A 537 -27.40 -16.65 -7.39
CA LEU A 537 -27.22 -16.02 -8.71
C LEU A 537 -26.89 -17.03 -9.81
N ARG A 538 -26.23 -18.15 -9.49
CA ARG A 538 -26.03 -19.25 -10.44
C ARG A 538 -27.38 -19.82 -10.87
N LEU A 539 -28.31 -20.00 -9.94
CA LEU A 539 -29.66 -20.47 -10.26
C LEU A 539 -30.42 -19.44 -11.12
N GLU A 540 -30.30 -18.15 -10.80
CA GLU A 540 -30.88 -17.07 -11.62
C GLU A 540 -30.29 -17.07 -13.04
N LEU A 541 -28.97 -17.21 -13.18
CA LEU A 541 -28.31 -17.28 -14.48
C LEU A 541 -28.80 -18.48 -15.29
N ALA A 542 -28.96 -19.64 -14.65
CA ALA A 542 -29.45 -20.85 -15.29
C ALA A 542 -30.88 -20.65 -15.84
N ASP A 543 -31.76 -20.07 -15.03
CA ASP A 543 -33.15 -19.79 -15.42
C ASP A 543 -33.22 -18.81 -16.61
N ARG A 544 -32.50 -17.68 -16.50
CA ARG A 544 -32.49 -16.62 -17.52
C ARG A 544 -31.89 -17.05 -18.86
N THR A 545 -30.99 -18.02 -18.85
CA THR A 545 -30.33 -18.53 -20.07
C THR A 545 -30.94 -19.84 -20.57
N SER A 546 -31.75 -20.52 -19.73
CA SER A 546 -32.21 -21.89 -19.96
C SER A 546 -31.05 -22.88 -20.20
N GLN A 547 -29.91 -22.63 -19.56
CA GLN A 547 -28.69 -23.45 -19.62
C GLN A 547 -28.24 -23.86 -18.22
N ALA A 548 -27.62 -25.02 -18.09
CA ALA A 548 -26.92 -25.36 -16.85
C ALA A 548 -25.65 -24.52 -16.74
N VAL A 549 -25.43 -23.85 -15.59
CA VAL A 549 -24.16 -23.15 -15.33
C VAL A 549 -23.08 -24.19 -15.05
N PRO A 550 -21.97 -24.23 -15.82
CA PRO A 550 -20.91 -25.19 -15.56
C PRO A 550 -20.28 -24.98 -14.18
N ARG A 551 -19.72 -26.07 -13.63
CA ARG A 551 -18.90 -26.10 -12.43
C ARG A 551 -17.45 -26.39 -12.85
N PRO A 552 -16.43 -25.86 -12.16
CA PRO A 552 -15.05 -26.27 -12.40
C PRO A 552 -14.90 -27.77 -12.12
N ALA A 553 -14.07 -28.44 -12.91
CA ALA A 553 -13.67 -29.81 -12.62
C ALA A 553 -12.66 -29.82 -11.47
N LEU A 554 -12.73 -30.84 -10.62
CA LEU A 554 -11.71 -31.05 -9.59
C LEU A 554 -10.36 -31.33 -10.23
N VAL A 555 -9.33 -30.62 -9.79
CA VAL A 555 -7.95 -30.79 -10.25
C VAL A 555 -7.16 -31.46 -9.14
N SER A 556 -6.36 -32.48 -9.49
CA SER A 556 -5.46 -33.08 -8.49
C SER A 556 -4.39 -32.07 -8.11
N GLY A 557 -4.24 -31.84 -6.80
CA GLY A 557 -3.13 -31.06 -6.24
C GLY A 557 -1.82 -31.84 -6.15
N GLU A 558 -1.81 -33.15 -6.45
CA GLU A 558 -0.59 -33.96 -6.36
C GLU A 558 0.45 -33.52 -7.39
N ALA A 559 1.71 -33.41 -6.95
CA ALA A 559 2.82 -33.15 -7.84
C ALA A 559 2.99 -34.32 -8.84
N PRO A 560 3.39 -34.05 -10.09
CA PRO A 560 3.78 -35.10 -11.02
C PRO A 560 4.88 -35.98 -10.41
N VAL A 561 4.82 -37.30 -10.64
CA VAL A 561 5.72 -38.30 -10.04
C VAL A 561 7.21 -37.96 -10.23
N GLU A 562 7.58 -37.36 -11.38
CA GLU A 562 8.95 -36.94 -11.67
C GLU A 562 9.41 -35.74 -10.82
N THR A 563 8.50 -34.80 -10.53
CA THR A 563 8.76 -33.62 -9.71
C THR A 563 8.88 -34.03 -8.24
N ALA A 564 7.94 -34.84 -7.73
CA ALA A 564 7.97 -35.35 -6.36
C ALA A 564 9.26 -36.14 -6.03
N ALA A 565 9.77 -36.94 -6.98
CA ALA A 565 11.03 -37.67 -6.79
C ALA A 565 12.26 -36.76 -6.81
N SER A 566 12.22 -35.66 -7.57
CA SER A 566 13.28 -34.65 -7.59
C SER A 566 13.27 -33.84 -6.29
N ASP A 567 12.11 -33.40 -5.84
CA ASP A 567 11.94 -32.56 -4.65
C ASP A 567 12.31 -33.32 -3.39
N ALA A 568 11.89 -34.58 -3.24
CA ALA A 568 12.30 -35.44 -2.13
C ALA A 568 13.83 -35.60 -2.06
N ARG A 569 14.51 -35.68 -3.22
CA ARG A 569 15.98 -35.76 -3.29
C ARG A 569 16.64 -34.43 -2.94
N VAL A 570 16.03 -33.30 -3.32
CA VAL A 570 16.52 -31.95 -2.96
C VAL A 570 16.34 -31.73 -1.46
N GLN A 571 15.20 -32.10 -0.89
CA GLN A 571 14.89 -31.98 0.54
C GLN A 571 15.85 -32.83 1.38
N GLU A 572 16.05 -34.11 1.03
CA GLU A 572 17.03 -34.97 1.69
C GLU A 572 18.43 -34.34 1.66
N LEU A 573 18.83 -33.78 0.51
CA LEU A 573 20.13 -33.13 0.36
C LEU A 573 20.22 -31.84 1.17
N ALA A 574 19.16 -31.03 1.20
CA ALA A 574 19.08 -29.80 1.97
C ALA A 574 19.21 -30.10 3.47
N GLU A 575 18.43 -31.05 3.99
CA GLU A 575 18.50 -31.49 5.39
C GLU A 575 19.91 -31.96 5.78
N ILE A 576 20.56 -32.75 4.91
CA ILE A 576 21.94 -33.20 5.13
C ILE A 576 22.91 -32.00 5.15
N LEU A 577 22.75 -31.05 4.23
CA LEU A 577 23.66 -29.91 4.08
C LEU A 577 23.46 -28.85 5.16
N THR A 578 22.27 -28.74 5.75
CA THR A 578 21.93 -27.74 6.77
C THR A 578 21.87 -28.29 8.19
N ALA A 579 22.05 -29.60 8.39
CA ALA A 579 21.95 -30.25 9.71
C ALA A 579 22.86 -29.65 10.81
N GLU A 580 24.00 -29.06 10.44
CA GLU A 580 24.94 -28.42 11.37
C GLU A 580 24.93 -26.88 11.29
N VAL A 581 24.05 -26.30 10.47
CA VAL A 581 23.93 -24.84 10.32
C VAL A 581 22.85 -24.35 11.28
N PRO A 582 23.19 -23.52 12.29
CA PRO A 582 22.19 -23.00 13.22
C PRO A 582 21.11 -22.18 12.51
N ASP A 583 19.86 -22.31 12.94
CA ASP A 583 18.75 -21.55 12.33
C ASP A 583 18.89 -20.04 12.55
N ASP A 584 19.51 -19.62 13.65
CA ASP A 584 19.81 -18.22 13.98
C ASP A 584 20.94 -17.66 13.09
N PRO A 585 20.69 -16.64 12.25
CA PRO A 585 21.72 -15.99 11.45
C PRO A 585 22.90 -15.42 12.25
N ALA A 586 22.70 -15.08 13.53
CA ALA A 586 23.78 -14.62 14.41
C ALA A 586 24.67 -15.75 14.94
N ALA A 587 24.21 -17.00 14.83
CA ALA A 587 24.94 -18.21 15.22
C ALA A 587 25.53 -18.98 14.01
N ARG A 588 25.17 -18.61 12.78
CA ARG A 588 25.81 -19.05 11.53
C ARG A 588 27.13 -18.30 11.30
#